data_AF-A0A7T7HJQ2-F1
#
_entry.id   AF-A0A7T7HJQ2-F1
#
_cell.length_a   1.000
_cell.length_b   1.000
_cell.length_c   1.000
_cell.angle_alpha   90.00
_cell.angle_beta   90.00
_cell.angle_gamma   90.00
#
_symmetry.space_group_name_H-M   'P 1'
#
loop_
_entity.id
_entity.type
_entity.pdbx_description
1 polymer ?
#
loop_
_entity_poly.entity_id
_entity_poly.type
_entity_poly.pdbx_seq_one_letter_code
_entity_poly.pdbx_strand_id
1 'polypeptide(L)'
;MPFLPVACVFALAGLGKMASLATYVAGRRMLEKRDRPPEISGSARWNAIVGLAILLAVGLSAILLSRPEWAGWFVFAVGIVLVVSSFAILAKEDTESRRRLLILLVLILFSIPFWAIYQQQGISVTLFTDRDVNRNVFGWIVPASEGTAFSALVLIILSPFVARLWLFLARRGYAVSDLAKYALGPSFLGLSSGFSR
;
A
#
# COMPACT_ATOMS: atom_id res chain seq x y z
N MET A 1 19.48 17.83 -17.74
CA MET A 1 18.55 18.57 -16.87
C MET A 1 17.31 17.71 -16.61
N PRO A 2 17.11 17.08 -15.44
CA PRO A 2 16.01 16.11 -15.25
C PRO A 2 15.06 16.43 -14.07
N PHE A 3 14.81 17.70 -13.73
CA PHE A 3 13.92 18.05 -12.61
C PHE A 3 12.48 18.42 -13.01
N LEU A 4 12.21 18.69 -14.29
CA LEU A 4 10.86 18.99 -14.78
C LEU A 4 9.82 17.86 -14.60
N PRO A 5 10.13 16.54 -14.75
CA PRO A 5 9.09 15.52 -14.70
C PRO A 5 8.56 15.27 -13.28
N VAL A 6 9.41 15.37 -12.26
CA VAL A 6 9.03 15.04 -10.87
C VAL A 6 8.03 16.03 -10.29
N ALA A 7 8.21 17.33 -10.55
CA ALA A 7 7.28 18.37 -10.11
C ALA A 7 5.88 18.19 -10.72
N CYS A 8 5.80 17.81 -12.00
CA CYS A 8 4.53 17.51 -12.67
C CYS A 8 3.82 16.31 -12.06
N VAL A 9 4.55 15.25 -11.69
CA VAL A 9 3.96 14.07 -11.02
C VAL A 9 3.40 14.44 -9.64
N PHE A 10 4.12 15.23 -8.84
CA PHE A 10 3.62 15.71 -7.55
C PHE A 10 2.43 16.66 -7.70
N ALA A 11 2.43 17.52 -8.72
CA ALA A 11 1.30 18.39 -9.03
C ALA A 11 0.06 17.56 -9.44
N LEU A 12 0.22 16.56 -10.31
CA LEU A 12 -0.85 15.64 -10.70
C LEU A 12 -1.38 14.82 -9.51
N ALA A 13 -0.50 14.35 -8.62
CA ALA A 13 -0.90 13.67 -7.39
C ALA A 13 -1.68 14.60 -6.44
N GLY A 14 -1.27 15.87 -6.35
CA GLY A 14 -1.97 16.91 -5.60
C GLY A 14 -3.38 17.17 -6.16
N LEU A 15 -3.49 17.32 -7.49
CA LEU A 15 -4.78 17.46 -8.17
C LEU A 15 -5.68 16.23 -7.95
N GLY A 16 -5.11 15.02 -7.98
CA GLY A 16 -5.84 13.78 -7.69
C GLY A 16 -6.42 13.75 -6.27
N LYS A 17 -5.64 14.20 -5.26
CA LYS A 17 -6.14 14.34 -3.88
C LYS A 17 -7.20 15.42 -3.73
N MET A 18 -7.08 16.53 -4.47
CA MET A 18 -8.10 17.57 -4.47
C MET A 18 -9.40 17.06 -5.12
N ALA A 19 -9.30 16.34 -6.24
CA ALA A 19 -10.44 15.72 -6.89
C ALA A 19 -11.11 14.67 -6.01
N SER A 20 -10.33 13.84 -5.30
CA SER A 20 -10.89 12.86 -4.35
C SER A 20 -11.55 13.52 -3.15
N LEU A 21 -11.01 14.62 -2.64
CA LEU A 21 -11.66 15.41 -1.60
C LEU A 21 -12.96 16.05 -2.11
N ALA A 22 -12.97 16.56 -3.35
CA ALA A 22 -14.15 17.15 -3.95
C ALA A 22 -15.27 16.11 -4.15
N THR A 23 -14.95 14.92 -4.67
CA THR A 23 -15.91 13.82 -4.81
C THR A 23 -16.42 13.34 -3.46
N TYR A 24 -15.57 13.30 -2.43
CA TYR A 24 -15.99 13.00 -1.07
C TYR A 24 -16.94 14.06 -0.49
N VAL A 25 -16.61 15.35 -0.63
CA VAL A 25 -17.45 16.46 -0.14
C VAL A 25 -18.77 16.55 -0.89
N ALA A 26 -18.83 16.16 -2.16
CA ALA A 26 -20.07 16.03 -2.90
C ALA A 26 -20.89 14.80 -2.45
N GLY A 27 -20.23 13.66 -2.27
CA GLY A 27 -20.84 12.38 -1.90
C GLY A 27 -21.31 12.28 -0.45
N ARG A 28 -20.78 13.10 0.47
CA ARG A 28 -21.17 13.08 1.90
C ARG A 28 -22.66 13.34 2.13
N ARG A 29 -23.36 13.96 1.18
CA ARG A 29 -24.81 14.21 1.25
C ARG A 29 -25.63 12.94 1.03
N MET A 30 -25.06 11.96 0.32
CA MET A 30 -25.68 10.65 0.04
C MET A 30 -25.41 9.62 1.15
N LEU A 31 -24.58 9.95 2.14
CA LEU A 31 -24.28 9.05 3.25
C LEU A 31 -25.39 9.08 4.31
N GLU A 32 -25.88 7.90 4.67
CA GLU A 32 -26.80 7.72 5.79
C GLU A 32 -26.17 8.21 7.10
N LYS A 33 -27.00 8.63 8.06
CA LYS A 33 -26.56 9.24 9.34
C LYS A 33 -25.55 8.39 10.13
N ARG A 34 -25.54 7.06 9.94
CA ARG A 34 -24.66 6.09 10.59
C ARG A 34 -23.26 6.00 9.96
N ASP A 35 -23.14 6.34 8.67
CA ASP A 35 -21.88 6.32 7.90
C ASP A 35 -21.21 7.70 7.83
N ARG A 36 -21.80 8.72 8.46
CA ARG A 36 -21.15 10.01 8.62
C ARG A 36 -19.96 9.83 9.56
N PRO A 37 -18.75 10.30 9.19
CA PRO A 37 -17.62 10.26 10.11
C PRO A 37 -18.00 10.99 11.40
N PRO A 38 -17.52 10.52 12.57
CA PRO A 38 -17.71 11.27 13.81
C PRO A 38 -17.22 12.70 13.59
N GLU A 39 -18.00 13.70 14.01
CA GLU A 39 -17.54 15.08 13.94
C GLU A 39 -16.21 15.18 14.69
N ILE A 40 -15.15 15.49 13.94
CA ILE A 40 -13.80 15.62 14.48
C ILE A 40 -13.73 16.96 15.21
N SER A 41 -14.46 17.07 16.31
CA SER A 41 -14.32 18.14 17.30
C SER A 41 -13.15 17.79 18.22
N GLY A 42 -11.96 17.61 17.63
CA GLY A 42 -10.73 17.55 18.41
C GLY A 42 -10.48 18.92 19.04
N SER A 43 -10.06 18.96 20.30
CA SER A 43 -9.62 20.23 20.90
C SER A 43 -8.54 20.86 20.03
N ALA A 44 -8.50 22.19 19.92
CA ALA A 44 -7.49 22.88 19.10
C ALA A 44 -6.06 22.44 19.45
N ARG A 45 -5.82 22.11 20.73
CA ARG A 45 -4.57 21.52 21.23
C ARG A 45 -4.29 20.14 20.63
N TRP A 46 -5.28 19.25 20.54
CA TRP A 46 -5.09 17.92 19.99
C TRP A 46 -4.82 17.97 18.47
N ASN A 47 -5.54 18.82 17.75
CA ASN A 47 -5.30 19.05 16.33
C ASN A 47 -3.88 19.62 16.08
N ALA A 48 -3.41 20.52 16.94
CA ALA A 48 -2.05 21.05 16.88
C ALA A 48 -0.98 19.98 17.16
N ILE A 49 -1.20 19.10 18.15
CA ILE A 49 -0.29 17.99 18.48
C ILE A 49 -0.19 17.02 17.30
N VAL A 50 -1.33 16.61 16.74
CA VAL A 50 -1.36 15.71 15.59
C VAL A 50 -0.70 16.36 14.37
N GLY A 51 -0.98 17.64 14.12
CA GLY A 51 -0.33 18.40 13.05
C GLY A 51 1.18 18.47 13.21
N LEU A 52 1.68 18.76 14.42
CA LEU A 52 3.10 18.78 14.72
C LEU A 52 3.74 17.38 14.56
N ALA A 53 3.07 16.32 15.02
CA ALA A 53 3.53 14.95 14.85
C ALA A 53 3.68 14.57 13.38
N ILE A 54 2.71 14.96 12.53
CA ILE A 54 2.79 14.74 11.08
C ILE A 54 3.98 15.49 10.48
N LEU A 55 4.17 16.77 10.84
CA LEU A 55 5.30 17.57 10.35
C LEU A 55 6.65 16.97 10.75
N LEU A 56 6.79 16.53 12.00
CA LEU A 56 7.99 15.86 12.48
C LEU A 56 8.21 14.52 11.76
N ALA A 57 7.15 13.73 11.52
CA ALA A 57 7.25 12.48 10.78
C ALA A 57 7.72 12.69 9.32
N VAL A 58 7.23 13.75 8.67
CA VAL A 58 7.68 14.14 7.32
C VAL A 58 9.14 14.57 7.34
N GLY A 59 9.55 15.41 8.31
CA GLY A 59 10.93 15.83 8.48
C GLY A 59 11.89 14.66 8.75
N LEU A 60 11.50 13.75 9.64
CA LEU A 60 12.25 12.52 9.92
C LEU A 60 12.40 11.65 8.67
N SER A 61 11.31 11.50 7.92
CA SER A 61 11.32 10.75 6.65
C SER A 61 12.30 11.36 5.65
N ALA A 62 12.33 12.69 5.49
CA ALA A 62 13.28 13.36 4.60
C ALA A 62 14.75 13.12 5.00
N ILE A 63 15.05 13.12 6.31
CA ILE A 63 16.40 12.84 6.83
C ILE A 63 16.78 11.38 6.57
N LEU A 64 15.88 10.43 6.84
CA LEU A 64 16.10 9.01 6.61
C LEU A 64 16.33 8.70 5.12
N LEU A 65 15.58 9.34 4.22
CA LEU A 65 15.79 9.21 2.77
C LEU A 65 17.19 9.67 2.32
N SER A 66 17.76 10.67 3.01
CA SER A 66 19.11 11.17 2.70
C SER A 66 20.23 10.27 3.22
N ARG A 67 19.91 9.26 4.05
CA ARG A 67 20.88 8.40 4.76
C ARG A 67 20.41 6.93 4.72
N PRO A 68 20.56 6.23 3.58
CA PRO A 68 19.98 4.89 3.38
C PRO A 68 20.37 3.85 4.44
N GLU A 69 21.62 3.89 4.93
CA GLU A 69 22.09 2.98 5.98
C GLU A 69 21.32 3.16 7.30
N TRP A 70 21.05 4.40 7.68
CA TRP A 70 20.29 4.74 8.89
C TRP A 70 18.82 4.36 8.75
N ALA A 71 18.25 4.52 7.55
CA ALA A 71 16.90 4.07 7.26
C ALA A 71 16.77 2.55 7.42
N GLY A 72 17.76 1.77 6.96
CA GLY A 72 17.78 0.32 7.13
C GLY A 72 17.74 -0.10 8.61
N TRP A 73 18.64 0.46 9.43
CA TRP A 73 18.67 0.19 10.86
C TRP A 73 17.41 0.65 11.60
N PHE A 74 16.87 1.81 11.23
CA PHE A 74 15.62 2.33 11.78
C PHE A 74 14.44 1.38 11.51
N VAL A 75 14.26 0.95 10.26
CA VAL A 75 13.20 0.02 9.87
C VAL A 75 13.36 -1.33 10.60
N PHE A 76 14.60 -1.83 10.71
CA PHE A 76 14.88 -3.06 11.44
C PHE A 76 14.51 -2.93 12.92
N ALA A 77 14.90 -1.84 13.58
CA ALA A 77 14.57 -1.59 14.98
C ALA A 77 13.05 -1.50 15.22
N VAL A 78 12.33 -0.76 14.36
CA VAL A 78 10.86 -0.68 14.40
C VAL A 78 10.24 -2.07 14.21
N GLY A 79 10.76 -2.86 13.27
CA GLY A 79 10.32 -4.24 13.04
C GLY A 79 10.43 -5.10 14.30
N ILE A 80 11.59 -5.06 14.99
CA ILE A 80 11.79 -5.78 16.25
C ILE A 80 10.78 -5.32 17.32
N VAL A 81 10.58 -4.01 17.48
CA VAL A 81 9.61 -3.47 18.45
C VAL A 81 8.19 -3.97 18.15
N LEU A 82 7.77 -3.98 16.88
CA LEU A 82 6.45 -4.47 16.47
C LEU A 82 6.28 -5.97 16.74
N VAL A 83 7.30 -6.78 16.47
CA VAL A 83 7.27 -8.22 16.76
C VAL A 83 7.20 -8.47 18.26
N VAL A 84 8.08 -7.85 19.05
CA VAL A 84 8.12 -8.01 20.50
C VAL A 84 6.82 -7.54 21.15
N SER A 85 6.29 -6.38 20.74
CA SER A 85 5.01 -5.89 21.25
C SER A 85 3.84 -6.80 20.87
N SER A 86 3.84 -7.38 19.66
CA SER A 86 2.81 -8.35 19.26
C SER A 86 2.80 -9.59 20.17
N PHE A 87 3.97 -10.14 20.51
CA PHE A 87 4.07 -11.26 21.45
C PHE A 87 3.74 -10.86 22.90
N ALA A 88 4.08 -9.64 23.31
CA ALA A 88 3.74 -9.12 24.64
C ALA A 88 2.23 -8.90 24.80
N ILE A 89 1.54 -8.44 23.75
CA ILE A 89 0.07 -8.34 23.73
C ILE A 89 -0.52 -9.74 23.80
N LEU A 90 -0.03 -10.66 22.96
CA LEU A 90 -0.52 -12.04 22.91
C LEU A 90 -0.46 -12.76 24.28
N ALA A 91 0.56 -12.45 25.09
CA ALA A 91 0.74 -13.04 26.42
C ALA A 91 -0.26 -12.51 27.47
N LYS A 92 -0.90 -11.36 27.23
CA LYS A 92 -1.81 -10.70 28.17
C LYS A 92 -3.29 -10.98 27.90
N GLU A 93 -3.60 -11.53 26.73
CA GLU A 93 -4.97 -11.73 26.26
C GLU A 93 -5.59 -13.06 26.71
N ASP A 94 -6.92 -13.10 26.75
CA ASP A 94 -7.69 -14.31 27.03
C ASP A 94 -7.54 -15.37 25.93
N THR A 95 -7.96 -16.62 26.21
CA THR A 95 -7.76 -17.76 25.29
C THR A 95 -8.42 -17.56 23.92
N GLU A 96 -9.59 -16.91 23.87
CA GLU A 96 -10.31 -16.69 22.60
C GLU A 96 -9.65 -15.56 21.78
N SER A 97 -9.37 -14.43 22.42
CA SER A 97 -8.66 -13.30 21.79
C SER A 97 -7.26 -13.71 21.32
N ARG A 98 -6.54 -14.50 22.13
CA ARG A 98 -5.24 -15.07 21.76
C ARG A 98 -5.31 -15.94 20.51
N ARG A 99 -6.34 -16.77 20.34
CA ARG A 99 -6.53 -17.60 19.14
C ARG A 99 -6.72 -16.73 17.89
N ARG A 100 -7.51 -15.65 17.99
CA ARG A 100 -7.73 -14.71 16.88
C ARG A 100 -6.45 -13.96 16.52
N LEU A 101 -5.69 -13.51 17.51
CA LEU A 101 -4.39 -12.84 17.32
C LEU A 101 -3.35 -13.78 16.71
N LEU A 102 -3.32 -15.05 17.10
CA LEU A 102 -2.44 -16.05 16.48
C LEU A 102 -2.75 -16.24 15.00
N ILE A 103 -4.04 -16.30 14.63
CA ILE A 103 -4.45 -16.36 13.22
C ILE A 103 -3.90 -15.13 12.49
N LEU A 104 -4.12 -13.93 13.01
CA LEU A 104 -3.60 -12.68 12.41
C LEU A 104 -2.08 -12.68 12.27
N LEU A 105 -1.34 -13.16 13.27
CA LEU A 105 0.12 -13.26 13.23
C LEU A 105 0.58 -14.18 12.09
N VAL A 106 -0.11 -15.31 11.89
CA VAL A 106 0.15 -16.22 10.78
C VAL A 106 -0.15 -15.54 9.44
N LEU A 107 -1.27 -14.81 9.32
CA LEU A 107 -1.57 -14.05 8.09
C LEU A 107 -0.48 -13.01 7.79
N ILE A 108 -0.02 -12.27 8.80
CA ILE A 108 1.07 -11.31 8.65
C ILE A 108 2.35 -12.00 8.17
N LEU A 109 2.69 -13.16 8.75
CA LEU A 109 3.87 -13.93 8.33
C LEU A 109 3.81 -14.32 6.85
N PHE A 110 2.65 -14.77 6.36
CA PHE A 110 2.44 -15.07 4.94
C PHE A 110 2.41 -13.81 4.04
N SER A 111 2.08 -12.65 4.60
CA SER A 111 2.07 -11.36 3.92
C SER A 111 3.47 -10.82 3.63
N ILE A 112 4.43 -11.07 4.53
CA ILE A 112 5.80 -10.54 4.43
C ILE A 112 6.46 -10.88 3.08
N PRO A 113 6.54 -12.15 2.62
CA PRO A 113 7.18 -12.46 1.35
C PRO A 113 6.41 -11.86 0.16
N PHE A 114 5.08 -11.80 0.23
CA PHE A 114 4.26 -11.17 -0.80
C PHE A 114 4.65 -9.70 -0.97
N TRP A 115 4.68 -8.92 0.11
CA TRP A 115 5.04 -7.52 0.07
C TRP A 115 6.51 -7.29 -0.28
N ALA A 116 7.41 -8.14 0.20
CA ALA A 116 8.84 -8.04 -0.13
C ALA A 116 9.07 -8.18 -1.64
N ILE A 117 8.48 -9.20 -2.27
CA ILE A 117 8.57 -9.42 -3.72
C ILE A 117 7.88 -8.28 -4.48
N TYR A 118 6.66 -7.90 -4.07
CA TYR A 118 5.91 -6.82 -4.70
C TYR A 118 6.70 -5.50 -4.71
N GLN A 119 7.34 -5.15 -3.58
CA GLN A 119 8.16 -3.93 -3.49
C GLN A 119 9.46 -4.05 -4.29
N GLN A 120 10.06 -5.23 -4.36
CA GLN A 120 11.28 -5.46 -5.14
C GLN A 120 11.04 -5.30 -6.65
N GLN A 121 9.86 -5.68 -7.14
CA GLN A 121 9.53 -5.56 -8.57
C GLN A 121 9.64 -4.13 -9.10
N GLY A 122 9.36 -3.11 -8.28
CA GLY A 122 9.48 -1.71 -8.69
C GLY A 122 10.89 -1.35 -9.18
N ILE A 123 11.92 -1.88 -8.51
CA ILE A 123 13.32 -1.64 -8.87
C ILE A 123 13.69 -2.44 -10.13
N SER A 124 13.30 -3.71 -10.17
CA SER A 124 13.60 -4.60 -11.31
C SER A 124 12.99 -4.12 -12.61
N VAL A 125 11.71 -3.73 -12.60
CA VAL A 125 11.00 -3.22 -13.78
C VAL A 125 11.61 -1.90 -14.26
N THR A 126 11.99 -1.01 -13.33
CA THR A 126 12.65 0.25 -13.68
C THR A 126 13.99 0.01 -14.37
N LEU A 127 14.83 -0.88 -13.84
CA LEU A 127 16.13 -1.21 -14.43
C LEU A 127 16.00 -1.91 -15.79
N PHE A 128 15.06 -2.83 -15.93
CA PHE A 128 14.75 -3.50 -17.20
C PHE A 128 14.28 -2.49 -18.26
N THR A 129 13.40 -1.56 -17.87
CA THR A 129 12.91 -0.50 -18.77
C THR A 129 14.04 0.44 -19.19
N ASP A 130 15.03 0.67 -18.34
CA ASP A 130 16.17 1.52 -18.68
C ASP A 130 17.13 0.87 -19.68
N ARG A 131 17.34 -0.46 -19.57
CA ARG A 131 18.35 -1.20 -20.33
C ARG A 131 17.83 -1.84 -21.61
N ASP A 132 16.62 -2.38 -21.57
CA ASP A 132 16.14 -3.34 -22.58
C ASP A 132 14.91 -2.84 -23.35
N VAL A 133 14.35 -1.69 -22.97
CA VAL A 133 13.15 -1.12 -23.61
C VAL A 133 13.52 0.13 -24.40
N ASN A 134 13.08 0.22 -25.65
CA ASN A 134 13.19 1.47 -26.41
C ASN A 134 12.22 2.51 -25.84
N ARG A 135 12.77 3.49 -25.13
CA ARG A 135 12.02 4.58 -24.47
C ARG A 135 11.75 5.78 -25.38
N ASN A 136 12.15 5.72 -26.65
CA ASN A 136 11.88 6.78 -27.61
C ASN A 136 10.48 6.60 -28.22
N VAL A 137 9.55 7.43 -27.76
CA VAL A 137 8.16 7.46 -28.23
C VAL A 137 7.96 8.79 -28.97
N PHE A 138 7.76 8.73 -30.29
CA PHE A 138 7.58 9.91 -31.15
C PHE A 138 8.67 11.00 -31.00
N GLY A 139 9.92 10.61 -30.74
CA GLY A 139 11.05 11.54 -30.54
C GLY A 139 11.24 12.00 -29.10
N TRP A 140 10.35 11.62 -28.17
CA TRP A 140 10.45 11.92 -26.75
C TRP A 140 10.95 10.70 -25.97
N ILE A 141 11.99 10.90 -25.15
CA ILE A 141 12.54 9.84 -24.29
C ILE A 141 11.75 9.81 -22.99
N VAL A 142 10.93 8.78 -22.82
CA VAL A 142 10.18 8.54 -21.58
C VAL A 142 11.15 8.11 -20.46
N PRO A 143 11.03 8.63 -19.23
CA PRO A 143 11.84 8.17 -18.11
C PRO A 143 11.56 6.71 -17.75
N ALA A 144 12.59 5.93 -17.43
CA ALA A 144 12.42 4.52 -17.06
C ALA A 144 11.59 4.32 -15.77
N SER A 145 11.57 5.31 -14.87
CA SER A 145 10.74 5.30 -13.65
C SER A 145 9.24 5.15 -13.94
N GLU A 146 8.79 5.66 -15.09
CA GLU A 146 7.39 5.55 -15.53
C GLU A 146 7.00 4.12 -15.94
N GLY A 147 7.97 3.22 -16.15
CA GLY A 147 7.71 1.80 -16.42
C GLY A 147 6.91 1.13 -15.30
N THR A 148 7.07 1.59 -14.06
CA THR A 148 6.29 1.10 -12.91
C THR A 148 4.82 1.53 -12.93
N ALA A 149 4.48 2.61 -13.65
CA ALA A 149 3.11 3.06 -13.81
C ALA A 149 2.26 2.06 -14.61
N PHE A 150 2.88 1.30 -15.52
CA PHE A 150 2.20 0.23 -16.25
C PHE A 150 1.63 -0.83 -15.30
N SER A 151 2.41 -1.27 -14.32
CA SER A 151 1.95 -2.23 -13.30
C SER A 151 0.75 -1.69 -12.51
N ALA A 152 0.76 -0.40 -12.16
CA ALA A 152 -0.35 0.25 -11.48
C ALA A 152 -1.62 0.34 -12.36
N LEU A 153 -1.46 0.65 -13.65
CA LEU A 153 -2.57 0.71 -14.61
C LEU A 153 -3.25 -0.65 -14.77
N VAL A 154 -2.46 -1.73 -14.87
CA VAL A 154 -3.00 -3.10 -14.93
C VAL A 154 -3.84 -3.41 -13.70
N LEU A 155 -3.38 -3.03 -12.49
CA LEU A 155 -4.15 -3.22 -11.26
C LEU A 155 -5.47 -2.43 -11.26
N ILE A 156 -5.44 -1.17 -11.69
CA ILE A 156 -6.64 -0.31 -11.77
C ILE A 156 -7.67 -0.91 -12.72
N ILE A 157 -7.23 -1.38 -13.89
CA ILE A 157 -8.11 -1.97 -14.89
C ILE A 157 -8.64 -3.32 -14.40
N LEU A 158 -7.79 -4.18 -13.83
CA LEU A 158 -8.15 -5.54 -13.45
C LEU A 158 -9.00 -5.62 -12.17
N SER A 159 -8.81 -4.68 -11.23
CA SER A 159 -9.53 -4.60 -9.96
C SER A 159 -11.07 -4.73 -10.08
N PRO A 160 -11.78 -3.96 -10.93
CA PRO A 160 -13.23 -4.10 -11.08
C PRO A 160 -13.66 -5.45 -11.65
N PHE A 161 -12.85 -6.10 -12.50
CA PHE A 161 -13.16 -7.43 -13.03
C PHE A 161 -13.06 -8.49 -11.92
N VAL A 162 -12.02 -8.42 -11.12
CA VAL A 162 -11.82 -9.31 -9.96
C VAL A 162 -12.94 -9.08 -8.93
N ALA A 163 -13.32 -7.83 -8.66
CA ALA A 163 -14.44 -7.51 -7.78
C ALA A 163 -15.76 -8.13 -8.28
N ARG A 164 -16.05 -8.02 -9.59
CA ARG A 164 -17.23 -8.66 -10.20
C ARG A 164 -17.18 -10.19 -10.12
N LEU A 165 -16.00 -10.79 -10.30
CA LEU A 165 -15.80 -12.23 -10.16
C LEU A 165 -16.16 -12.71 -8.75
N TRP A 166 -15.73 -12.01 -7.70
CA TRP A 166 -16.08 -12.35 -6.33
C TRP A 166 -17.59 -12.25 -6.07
N LEU A 167 -18.23 -11.20 -6.56
CA LEU A 167 -19.69 -11.03 -6.44
C LEU A 167 -20.45 -12.13 -7.20
N PHE A 168 -19.96 -12.53 -8.36
CA PHE A 168 -20.52 -13.62 -9.15
C PHE A 168 -20.41 -14.98 -8.43
N LEU A 169 -19.24 -15.29 -7.86
CA LEU A 169 -19.02 -16.50 -7.07
C LEU A 169 -19.91 -16.54 -5.82
N ALA A 170 -20.04 -15.41 -5.13
CA ALA A 170 -20.92 -15.28 -3.97
C ALA A 170 -22.40 -15.52 -4.34
N ARG A 171 -22.87 -14.98 -5.47
CA ARG A 171 -24.24 -15.22 -5.99
C ARG A 171 -24.51 -16.68 -6.35
N ARG A 172 -23.47 -17.45 -6.68
CA ARG A 172 -23.57 -18.89 -6.99
C ARG A 172 -23.41 -19.80 -5.75
N GLY A 173 -23.34 -19.22 -4.55
CA GLY A 173 -23.21 -19.99 -3.30
C GLY A 173 -21.79 -20.44 -2.97
N TYR A 174 -20.77 -20.02 -3.72
CA TYR A 174 -19.37 -20.27 -3.37
C TYR A 174 -18.90 -19.24 -2.35
N ALA A 175 -19.00 -19.57 -1.06
CA ALA A 175 -18.47 -18.77 0.02
C ALA A 175 -16.95 -18.98 0.16
N VAL A 176 -16.16 -18.29 -0.66
CA VAL A 176 -14.70 -18.26 -0.49
C VAL A 176 -14.38 -17.49 0.79
N SER A 177 -13.78 -18.17 1.78
CA SER A 177 -13.40 -17.56 3.05
C SER A 177 -12.42 -16.42 2.83
N ASP A 178 -12.43 -15.40 3.70
CA ASP A 178 -11.50 -14.26 3.58
C ASP A 178 -10.04 -14.72 3.71
N LEU A 179 -9.81 -15.78 4.48
CA LEU A 179 -8.52 -16.45 4.56
C LEU A 179 -8.09 -17.06 3.21
N ALA A 180 -9.01 -17.71 2.49
CA ALA A 180 -8.72 -18.27 1.18
C ALA A 180 -8.46 -17.17 0.15
N LYS A 181 -9.22 -16.06 0.16
CA LYS A 181 -8.94 -14.90 -0.70
C LYS A 181 -7.56 -14.30 -0.43
N TYR A 182 -7.17 -14.23 0.84
CA TYR A 182 -5.86 -13.74 1.25
C TYR A 182 -4.72 -14.64 0.78
N ALA A 183 -4.88 -15.96 0.92
CA ALA A 183 -3.89 -16.95 0.53
C ALA A 183 -3.65 -17.01 -0.99
N LEU A 184 -4.66 -16.68 -1.81
CA LEU A 184 -4.54 -16.70 -3.27
C LEU A 184 -3.46 -15.75 -3.81
N GLY A 185 -3.28 -14.57 -3.19
CA GLY A 185 -2.28 -13.59 -3.61
C GLY A 185 -0.85 -14.17 -3.62
N PRO A 186 -0.36 -14.66 -2.47
CA PRO A 186 0.92 -15.37 -2.40
C PRO A 186 1.00 -16.62 -3.31
N SER A 187 -0.09 -17.37 -3.49
CA SER A 187 -0.10 -18.53 -4.40
C SER A 187 0.17 -18.14 -5.86
N PHE A 188 -0.40 -17.04 -6.34
CA PHE A 188 -0.10 -16.53 -7.69
C PHE A 188 1.36 -16.11 -7.85
N LEU A 189 1.97 -15.52 -6.82
CA LEU A 189 3.40 -15.21 -6.83
C LEU A 189 4.27 -16.46 -6.91
N GLY A 190 3.92 -17.51 -6.16
CA GLY A 190 4.63 -18.80 -6.21
C GLY A 190 4.51 -19.50 -7.56
N LEU A 191 3.34 -19.43 -8.21
CA LEU A 191 3.16 -19.95 -9.56
C LEU A 191 3.95 -19.16 -10.61
N SER A 192 4.05 -17.84 -10.45
CA SER A 192 4.85 -17.00 -11.34
C SER A 192 6.35 -17.31 -11.28
N SER A 193 6.89 -17.64 -10.11
CA SER A 193 8.31 -17.97 -9.95
C SER A 193 8.65 -19.42 -10.36
N GLY A 194 7.65 -20.32 -10.39
CA GLY A 194 7.80 -21.69 -10.88
C GLY A 194 7.96 -21.83 -12.40
N PHE A 195 7.57 -20.83 -13.19
CA PHE A 195 7.63 -20.86 -14.66
C PHE A 195 9.01 -20.49 -15.24
N SER A 196 9.99 -20.17 -14.39
CA SER A 196 11.35 -19.73 -14.76
C SER A 196 12.39 -20.87 -14.79
N ARG A 197 11.96 -22.12 -14.91
CA ARG A 197 12.86 -23.26 -15.16
C ARG A 197 12.61 -23.86 -16.54
#